data_AF-A0A951C8C6-F1
#
_entry.id   AF-A0A951C8C6-F1
#
_cell.length_a   1.000
_cell.length_b   1.000
_cell.length_c   1.000
_cell.angle_alpha   90.00
_cell.angle_beta   90.00
_cell.angle_gamma   90.00
#
_symmetry.space_group_name_H-M   'P 1'
#
loop_
_entity.id
_entity.type
_entity.pdbx_description
1 polymer ?
#
loop_
_entity_poly.entity_id
_entity_poly.type
_entity_poly.pdbx_seq_one_letter_code
_entity_poly.pdbx_strand_id
1 'polypeptide(L)'
;MNDSEATSLEQIRAFLTGAGELQFAGQNRAEVYGWTEATLVRFQYAGLGKPDKGLVRRYIARMTGLSRAQATRLIASYRKSGRVKAASYQRRKFPVRYTKADVELLAYVDRSHGNLSGPATKRILEREHQQYGQAAFERLAQISVAQIYRFRNSEAYRKRNTSYQPTRPTPIPIGERRKPRPEGRPGYLRIDTVHQGDRDGAKGLYHINAVDEVTQWEIVAATPQISERWLIPV
;
A
#
# COMPACT_ATOMS: atom_id res chain seq x y z
N MET A 1 28.20 10.03 -7.90
CA MET A 1 29.11 10.33 -6.77
C MET A 1 30.37 10.97 -7.34
N ASN A 2 30.68 12.22 -6.98
CA ASN A 2 31.89 12.90 -7.43
C ASN A 2 32.80 13.16 -6.22
N ASP A 3 33.96 12.52 -6.19
CA ASP A 3 34.97 12.57 -5.14
C ASP A 3 36.36 12.96 -5.69
N SER A 4 36.38 13.84 -6.68
CA SER A 4 37.57 14.29 -7.42
C SER A 4 38.72 14.83 -6.53
N GLU A 5 38.43 15.26 -5.30
CA GLU A 5 39.44 15.76 -4.36
C GLU A 5 40.08 14.68 -3.47
N ALA A 6 39.52 13.47 -3.39
CA ALA A 6 40.02 12.38 -2.57
C ALA A 6 40.93 11.45 -3.38
N THR A 7 42.10 11.95 -3.77
CA THR A 7 43.07 11.24 -4.63
C THR A 7 44.17 10.51 -3.84
N SER A 8 44.38 10.83 -2.56
CA SER A 8 45.38 10.18 -1.70
C SER A 8 44.79 9.51 -0.45
N LEU A 9 45.54 8.56 0.13
CA LEU A 9 45.15 7.90 1.39
C LEU A 9 45.11 8.88 2.57
N GLU A 10 45.96 9.92 2.54
CA GLU A 10 45.98 10.97 3.55
C GLU A 10 44.74 11.86 3.45
N GLN A 11 44.30 12.19 2.24
CA GLN A 11 43.05 12.92 2.01
C GLN A 11 41.84 12.10 2.46
N ILE A 12 41.80 10.79 2.21
CA ILE A 12 40.74 9.94 2.77
C ILE A 12 40.81 9.92 4.29
N ARG A 13 42.01 9.89 4.89
CA ARG A 13 42.17 9.93 6.35
C ARG A 13 41.61 11.23 6.92
N ALA A 14 42.00 12.36 6.34
CA ALA A 14 41.52 13.68 6.72
C ALA A 14 39.99 13.78 6.54
N PHE A 15 39.46 13.28 5.42
CA PHE A 15 38.03 13.23 5.16
C PHE A 15 37.29 12.39 6.19
N LEU A 16 37.77 11.18 6.52
CA LEU A 16 37.10 10.33 7.51
C LEU A 16 37.17 10.88 8.94
N THR A 17 38.16 11.71 9.25
CA THR A 17 38.29 12.40 10.53
C THR A 17 37.45 13.67 10.60
N GLY A 18 37.40 14.45 9.51
CA GLY A 18 36.69 15.74 9.44
C GLY A 18 35.21 15.63 9.04
N ALA A 19 34.83 14.60 8.30
CA ALA A 19 33.44 14.32 7.98
C ALA A 19 32.78 13.61 9.16
N GLY A 20 32.06 14.38 10.00
CA GLY A 20 31.19 13.91 11.08
C GLY A 20 30.09 12.93 10.63
N GLU A 21 28.83 13.10 11.03
CA GLU A 21 27.74 12.14 10.70
C GLU A 21 27.26 12.15 9.24
N LEU A 22 27.92 12.88 8.34
CA LEU A 22 27.54 12.94 6.92
C LEU A 22 27.75 11.59 6.24
N GLN A 23 26.64 10.92 5.92
CA GLN A 23 26.58 9.68 5.14
C GLN A 23 26.07 9.99 3.73
N PHE A 24 26.77 9.50 2.71
CA PHE A 24 26.33 9.61 1.33
C PHE A 24 25.68 8.29 0.91
N ALA A 25 24.58 8.36 0.17
CA ALA A 25 23.90 7.20 -0.37
C ALA A 25 23.94 7.26 -1.90
N GLY A 26 24.48 6.22 -2.54
CA GLY A 26 24.43 6.12 -4.00
C GLY A 26 22.98 5.94 -4.48
N GLN A 27 22.64 6.54 -5.63
CA GLN A 27 21.24 6.59 -6.09
C GLN A 27 20.78 5.25 -6.65
N ASN A 28 21.69 4.48 -7.24
CA ASN A 28 21.38 3.17 -7.79
C ASN A 28 22.55 2.17 -7.62
N ARG A 29 22.23 0.88 -7.75
CA ARG A 29 23.20 -0.21 -7.53
C ARG A 29 24.33 -0.21 -8.56
N ALA A 30 24.06 0.19 -9.81
CA ALA A 30 25.09 0.23 -10.86
C ALA A 30 26.13 1.31 -10.57
N GLU A 31 25.68 2.49 -10.15
CA GLU A 31 26.52 3.62 -9.76
C GLU A 31 27.39 3.27 -8.55
N VAL A 32 26.80 2.69 -7.49
CA VAL A 32 27.55 2.24 -6.31
C VAL A 32 28.65 1.26 -6.68
N TYR A 33 28.34 0.31 -7.57
CA TYR A 33 29.27 -0.75 -7.95
C TYR A 33 30.39 -0.21 -8.83
N GLY A 34 30.06 0.60 -9.84
CA GLY A 34 31.05 1.26 -10.70
C GLY A 34 31.96 2.20 -9.93
N TRP A 35 31.41 3.03 -9.03
CA TRP A 35 32.20 3.92 -8.18
C TRP A 35 33.10 3.13 -7.22
N THR A 36 32.59 2.05 -6.61
CA THR A 36 33.41 1.19 -5.74
C THR A 36 34.58 0.55 -6.52
N GLU A 37 34.34 0.08 -7.74
CA GLU A 37 35.40 -0.46 -8.62
C GLU A 37 36.45 0.60 -8.93
N ALA A 38 36.03 1.79 -9.38
CA ALA A 38 36.92 2.90 -9.70
C ALA A 38 37.78 3.30 -8.49
N THR A 39 37.19 3.38 -7.30
CA THR A 39 37.90 3.68 -6.05
C THR A 39 38.93 2.60 -5.70
N LEU A 40 38.60 1.32 -5.86
CA LEU A 40 39.54 0.22 -5.58
C LEU A 40 40.71 0.17 -6.57
N VAL A 41 40.47 0.55 -7.84
CA VAL A 41 41.50 0.70 -8.87
C VAL A 41 42.39 1.91 -8.55
N ARG A 42 41.80 3.07 -8.27
CA ARG A 42 42.51 4.33 -7.98
C ARG A 42 43.53 4.18 -6.86
N PHE A 43 43.15 3.50 -5.77
CA PHE A 43 44.04 3.28 -4.62
C PHE A 43 44.87 1.99 -4.69
N GLN A 44 44.88 1.30 -5.84
CA GLN A 44 45.60 0.06 -6.02
C GLN A 44 45.38 -0.93 -4.86
N TYR A 45 44.11 -1.13 -4.48
CA TYR A 45 43.71 -1.76 -3.21
C TYR A 45 44.40 -3.11 -2.92
N ALA A 46 44.77 -3.87 -3.96
CA ALA A 46 45.49 -5.12 -3.83
C ALA A 46 46.87 -4.96 -3.13
N GLY A 47 47.62 -3.91 -3.48
CA GLY A 47 48.96 -3.61 -2.98
C GLY A 47 49.01 -2.95 -1.61
N LEU A 48 47.88 -2.46 -1.09
CA LEU A 48 47.83 -1.75 0.19
C LEU A 48 48.11 -2.66 1.41
N GLY A 49 48.71 -2.07 2.45
CA GLY A 49 48.85 -2.69 3.76
C GLY A 49 47.51 -2.91 4.47
N LYS A 50 47.49 -3.74 5.53
CA LYS A 50 46.30 -3.97 6.37
C LYS A 50 45.63 -2.68 6.87
N PRO A 51 46.36 -1.67 7.40
CA PRO A 51 45.71 -0.44 7.89
C PRO A 51 45.05 0.37 6.77
N ASP A 52 45.73 0.52 5.63
CA ASP A 52 45.22 1.31 4.50
C ASP A 52 44.03 0.62 3.81
N LYS A 53 44.04 -0.71 3.75
CA LYS A 53 42.87 -1.51 3.32
C LYS A 53 41.65 -1.26 4.21
N GLY A 54 41.88 -1.07 5.52
CA GLY A 54 40.83 -0.72 6.47
C GLY A 54 40.27 0.68 6.24
N LEU A 55 41.14 1.62 5.89
CA LEU A 55 40.80 3.01 5.59
C LEU A 55 39.96 3.14 4.32
N VAL A 56 40.38 2.52 3.22
CA VAL A 56 39.60 2.51 1.96
C VAL A 56 38.23 1.83 2.14
N ARG A 57 38.15 0.75 2.93
CA ARG A 57 36.85 0.11 3.22
C ARG A 57 35.90 1.03 3.98
N ARG A 58 36.40 1.77 4.99
CA ARG A 58 35.59 2.75 5.74
C ARG A 58 35.11 3.86 4.84
N TYR A 59 35.99 4.33 3.95
CA TYR A 59 35.64 5.33 2.94
C TYR A 59 34.52 4.85 2.01
N ILE A 60 34.63 3.64 1.45
CA ILE A 60 33.58 3.05 0.62
C ILE A 60 32.26 2.96 1.38
N ALA A 61 32.26 2.46 2.61
CA ALA A 61 31.05 2.36 3.42
C ALA A 61 30.42 3.74 3.66
N ARG A 62 31.24 4.77 3.91
CA ARG A 62 30.76 6.13 4.16
C ARG A 62 30.18 6.81 2.93
N MET A 63 30.79 6.61 1.76
CA MET A 63 30.38 7.23 0.51
C MET A 63 29.16 6.55 -0.13
N THR A 64 28.92 5.27 0.19
CA THR A 64 27.87 4.47 -0.46
C THR A 64 26.70 4.14 0.45
N GLY A 65 26.81 4.37 1.76
CA GLY A 65 25.83 3.96 2.77
C GLY A 65 25.77 2.44 2.98
N LEU A 66 26.71 1.68 2.39
CA LEU A 66 26.76 0.23 2.54
C LEU A 66 27.20 -0.16 3.94
N SER A 67 26.59 -1.22 4.48
CA SER A 67 27.07 -1.82 5.72
C SER A 67 28.48 -2.38 5.55
N ARG A 68 29.23 -2.50 6.66
CA ARG A 68 30.57 -3.09 6.68
C ARG A 68 30.61 -4.45 5.98
N ALA A 69 29.57 -5.28 6.16
CA ALA A 69 29.47 -6.60 5.54
C ALA A 69 29.28 -6.51 4.01
N GLN A 70 28.45 -5.58 3.53
CA GLN A 70 28.24 -5.36 2.11
C GLN A 70 29.50 -4.84 1.42
N ALA A 71 30.16 -3.81 1.99
CA ALA A 71 31.42 -3.30 1.46
C ALA A 71 32.50 -4.40 1.41
N THR A 72 32.59 -5.24 2.45
CA THR A 72 33.52 -6.37 2.48
C THR A 72 33.24 -7.38 1.36
N ARG A 73 31.97 -7.69 1.07
CA ARG A 73 31.59 -8.60 -0.03
C ARG A 73 31.97 -8.04 -1.40
N LEU A 74 31.76 -6.74 -1.63
CA LEU A 74 32.14 -6.10 -2.90
C LEU A 74 33.66 -6.10 -3.10
N ILE A 75 34.42 -5.77 -2.06
CA ILE A 75 35.88 -5.82 -2.08
C ILE A 75 36.37 -7.25 -2.34
N ALA A 76 35.73 -8.26 -1.73
CA ALA A 76 36.07 -9.66 -1.98
C ALA A 76 35.80 -10.06 -3.44
N SER A 77 34.69 -9.61 -4.03
CA SER A 77 34.41 -9.80 -5.46
C SER A 77 35.48 -9.18 -6.36
N TYR A 78 35.89 -7.95 -6.04
CA TYR A 78 36.96 -7.25 -6.75
C TYR A 78 38.29 -8.00 -6.65
N ARG A 79 38.67 -8.46 -5.45
CA ARG A 79 39.90 -9.25 -5.28
C ARG A 79 39.91 -10.56 -6.05
N LYS A 80 38.74 -11.18 -6.29
CA LYS A 80 38.63 -12.45 -7.02
C LYS A 80 38.64 -12.27 -8.54
N SER A 81 38.01 -11.21 -9.05
CA SER A 81 37.71 -11.06 -10.48
C SER A 81 38.23 -9.77 -11.13
N GLY A 82 38.86 -8.90 -10.35
CA GLY A 82 39.23 -7.54 -10.76
C GLY A 82 38.04 -6.61 -10.97
N ARG A 83 36.81 -7.07 -10.73
CA ARG A 83 35.58 -6.30 -10.97
C ARG A 83 34.57 -6.40 -9.84
N VAL A 84 33.79 -5.34 -9.65
CA VAL A 84 32.66 -5.27 -8.74
C VAL A 84 31.38 -5.48 -9.56
N LYS A 85 31.10 -6.74 -9.93
CA LYS A 85 29.88 -7.08 -10.68
C LYS A 85 28.71 -7.39 -9.75
N ALA A 86 27.53 -6.90 -10.10
CA ALA A 86 26.29 -7.38 -9.49
C ALA A 86 26.07 -8.83 -9.88
N ALA A 87 26.03 -9.72 -8.90
CA ALA A 87 25.57 -11.09 -9.15
C ALA A 87 24.13 -11.03 -9.66
N SER A 88 23.87 -11.63 -10.82
CA SER A 88 22.52 -11.81 -11.33
C SER A 88 21.70 -12.54 -10.28
N TYR A 89 20.58 -11.96 -9.85
CA TYR A 89 19.71 -12.61 -8.87
C TYR A 89 19.13 -13.89 -9.46
N GLN A 90 19.61 -15.04 -9.00
CA GLN A 90 19.07 -16.34 -9.36
C GLN A 90 18.49 -16.98 -8.11
N ARG A 91 17.16 -17.15 -8.11
CA ARG A 91 16.45 -17.92 -7.08
C ARG A 91 15.99 -19.22 -7.72
N ARG A 92 16.21 -20.34 -7.05
CA ARG A 92 15.63 -21.63 -7.43
C ARG A 92 14.10 -21.49 -7.36
N LYS A 93 13.42 -21.63 -8.49
CA LYS A 93 11.95 -21.57 -8.59
C LYS A 93 11.41 -22.98 -8.74
N PHE A 94 10.37 -23.31 -8.00
CA PHE A 94 9.61 -24.53 -8.23
C PHE A 94 8.81 -24.38 -9.54
N PRO A 95 8.61 -25.47 -10.30
CA PRO A 95 7.78 -25.44 -11.50
C PRO A 95 6.35 -25.03 -11.14
N VAL A 96 5.79 -24.08 -11.89
CA VAL A 96 4.43 -23.59 -11.66
C VAL A 96 3.46 -24.49 -12.43
N ARG A 97 2.61 -25.22 -11.70
CA ARG A 97 1.63 -26.14 -12.30
C ARG A 97 0.44 -25.41 -12.96
N TYR A 98 -0.03 -24.32 -12.34
CA TYR A 98 -1.20 -23.57 -12.80
C TYR A 98 -0.78 -22.21 -13.34
N THR A 99 -1.21 -21.94 -14.55
CA THR A 99 -0.92 -20.73 -15.31
C THR A 99 -1.93 -19.62 -15.01
N LYS A 100 -1.67 -18.42 -15.53
CA LYS A 100 -2.64 -17.32 -15.47
C LYS A 100 -3.94 -17.69 -16.18
N ALA A 101 -3.87 -18.36 -17.33
CA ALA A 101 -5.04 -18.79 -18.09
C ALA A 101 -5.93 -19.73 -17.26
N ASP A 102 -5.35 -20.60 -16.44
CA ASP A 102 -6.13 -21.50 -15.58
C ASP A 102 -6.89 -20.72 -14.50
N VAL A 103 -6.30 -19.64 -13.96
CA VAL A 103 -6.98 -18.76 -12.97
C VAL A 103 -8.11 -17.97 -13.62
N GLU A 104 -7.93 -17.50 -14.86
CA GLU A 104 -8.95 -16.80 -15.61
C GLU A 104 -10.12 -17.73 -16.01
N LEU A 105 -9.80 -18.96 -16.42
CA LEU A 105 -10.79 -19.97 -16.73
C LEU A 105 -11.61 -20.37 -15.50
N LEU A 106 -10.96 -20.50 -14.34
CA LEU A 106 -11.66 -20.72 -13.07
C LEU A 106 -12.63 -19.56 -12.75
N ALA A 107 -12.19 -18.31 -12.94
CA ALA A 107 -13.05 -17.13 -12.75
C ALA A 107 -14.26 -17.14 -13.69
N TYR A 108 -14.09 -17.56 -14.94
CA TYR A 108 -15.17 -17.71 -15.91
C TYR A 108 -16.20 -18.77 -15.47
N VAL A 109 -15.74 -19.94 -15.03
CA VAL A 109 -16.60 -21.02 -14.53
C VAL A 109 -17.38 -20.54 -13.30
N ASP A 110 -16.67 -19.98 -12.33
CA ASP A 110 -17.30 -19.50 -11.10
C ASP A 110 -18.38 -18.46 -11.39
N ARG A 111 -18.11 -17.51 -12.30
CA ARG A 111 -19.11 -16.54 -12.74
C ARG A 111 -20.31 -17.20 -13.43
N SER A 112 -20.06 -18.14 -14.34
CA SER A 112 -21.11 -18.81 -15.12
C SER A 112 -22.02 -19.69 -14.27
N HIS A 113 -21.51 -20.19 -13.14
CA HIS A 113 -22.25 -21.07 -12.23
C HIS A 113 -22.66 -20.41 -10.90
N GLY A 114 -22.51 -19.10 -10.75
CA GLY A 114 -22.98 -18.37 -9.56
C GLY A 114 -22.11 -18.56 -8.31
N ASN A 115 -20.80 -18.72 -8.48
CA ASN A 115 -19.79 -18.81 -7.42
C ASN A 115 -20.03 -19.94 -6.41
N LEU A 116 -20.22 -21.16 -6.92
CA LEU A 116 -20.46 -22.35 -6.10
C LEU A 116 -19.31 -22.65 -5.13
N SER A 117 -19.55 -23.57 -4.18
CA SER A 117 -18.51 -24.05 -3.27
C SER A 117 -17.32 -24.67 -4.03
N GLY A 118 -16.14 -24.66 -3.42
CA GLY A 118 -14.93 -25.23 -4.02
C GLY A 118 -15.10 -26.70 -4.47
N PRO A 119 -15.72 -27.60 -3.68
CA PRO A 119 -15.99 -28.97 -4.12
C PRO A 119 -16.94 -29.06 -5.33
N ALA A 120 -18.00 -28.25 -5.37
CA ALA A 120 -18.93 -28.25 -6.50
C ALA A 120 -18.25 -27.75 -7.78
N THR A 121 -17.49 -26.67 -7.66
CA THR A 121 -16.69 -26.11 -8.76
C THR A 121 -15.67 -27.13 -9.27
N LYS A 122 -14.99 -27.83 -8.36
CA LYS A 122 -14.06 -28.90 -8.73
C LYS A 122 -14.73 -29.98 -9.58
N ARG A 123 -15.95 -30.40 -9.24
CA ARG A 123 -16.70 -31.40 -10.01
C ARG A 123 -17.08 -30.92 -11.41
N ILE A 124 -17.37 -29.63 -11.57
CA ILE A 124 -17.61 -29.03 -12.88
C ILE A 124 -16.32 -29.10 -13.71
N LEU A 125 -15.19 -28.63 -13.16
CA LEU A 125 -13.90 -28.65 -13.85
C LEU A 125 -13.46 -30.08 -14.25
N GLU A 126 -13.71 -31.07 -13.39
CA GLU A 126 -13.47 -32.49 -13.70
C GLU A 126 -14.32 -32.95 -14.89
N ARG A 127 -15.63 -32.62 -14.93
CA ARG A 127 -16.53 -33.01 -16.02
C ARG A 127 -16.20 -32.31 -17.35
N GLU A 128 -15.89 -31.02 -17.32
CA GLU A 128 -15.45 -30.25 -18.51
C GLU A 128 -14.31 -30.95 -19.25
N HIS A 129 -13.34 -31.50 -18.51
CA HIS A 129 -12.27 -32.26 -19.13
C HIS A 129 -12.65 -33.71 -19.44
N GLN A 130 -13.12 -34.47 -18.45
CA GLN A 130 -13.24 -35.94 -18.56
C GLN A 130 -14.45 -36.37 -19.39
N GLN A 131 -15.56 -35.63 -19.31
CA GLN A 131 -16.80 -35.99 -19.99
C GLN A 131 -16.97 -35.22 -21.29
N TYR A 132 -16.60 -33.93 -21.30
CA TYR A 132 -16.78 -33.06 -22.47
C TYR A 132 -15.51 -32.87 -23.30
N GLY A 133 -14.37 -33.46 -22.88
CA GLY A 133 -13.14 -33.50 -23.65
C GLY A 133 -12.44 -32.14 -23.81
N GLN A 134 -12.77 -31.14 -22.99
CA GLN A 134 -12.23 -29.79 -23.14
C GLN A 134 -10.79 -29.72 -22.62
N ALA A 135 -9.81 -29.69 -23.54
CA ALA A 135 -8.39 -29.67 -23.21
C ALA A 135 -7.97 -28.47 -22.33
N ALA A 136 -8.67 -27.34 -22.44
CA ALA A 136 -8.42 -26.17 -21.60
C ALA A 136 -8.56 -26.46 -20.09
N PHE A 137 -9.36 -27.46 -19.72
CA PHE A 137 -9.62 -27.84 -18.34
C PHE A 137 -8.69 -28.93 -17.80
N GLU A 138 -7.79 -29.50 -18.60
CA GLU A 138 -6.95 -30.63 -18.22
C GLU A 138 -6.21 -30.40 -16.89
N ARG A 139 -5.55 -29.24 -16.75
CA ARG A 139 -4.85 -28.87 -15.51
C ARG A 139 -5.82 -28.63 -14.36
N LEU A 140 -6.94 -27.94 -14.63
CA LEU A 140 -7.94 -27.59 -13.62
C LEU A 140 -8.74 -28.79 -13.13
N ALA A 141 -8.91 -29.84 -13.92
CA ALA A 141 -9.55 -31.08 -13.50
C ALA A 141 -8.80 -31.75 -12.33
N GLN A 142 -7.50 -31.50 -12.20
CA GLN A 142 -6.66 -32.02 -11.12
C GLN A 142 -6.49 -31.05 -9.94
N ILE A 143 -7.23 -29.94 -9.91
CA ILE A 143 -7.10 -28.92 -8.88
C ILE A 143 -7.61 -29.41 -7.52
N SER A 144 -6.91 -29.02 -6.45
CA SER A 144 -7.40 -29.24 -5.10
C SER A 144 -8.38 -28.15 -4.68
N VAL A 145 -9.33 -28.48 -3.80
CA VAL A 145 -10.29 -27.52 -3.26
C VAL A 145 -9.58 -26.35 -2.55
N ALA A 146 -8.50 -26.63 -1.81
CA ALA A 146 -7.69 -25.61 -1.17
C ALA A 146 -7.07 -24.64 -2.19
N GLN A 147 -6.62 -25.15 -3.34
CA GLN A 147 -6.04 -24.33 -4.40
C GLN A 147 -7.10 -23.46 -5.10
N ILE A 148 -8.34 -23.95 -5.25
CA ILE A 148 -9.47 -23.13 -5.73
C ILE A 148 -9.65 -21.90 -4.82
N TYR A 149 -9.74 -22.08 -3.51
CA TYR A 149 -9.88 -20.95 -2.58
C TYR A 149 -8.66 -20.02 -2.60
N ARG A 150 -7.45 -20.56 -2.75
CA ARG A 150 -6.23 -19.75 -2.91
C ARG A 150 -6.32 -18.88 -4.16
N PHE A 151 -6.82 -19.41 -5.28
CA PHE A 151 -7.02 -18.62 -6.50
C PHE A 151 -8.13 -17.59 -6.35
N ARG A 152 -9.26 -17.94 -5.71
CA ARG A 152 -10.34 -16.98 -5.42
C ARG A 152 -9.86 -15.77 -4.62
N ASN A 153 -8.90 -15.98 -3.72
CA ASN A 153 -8.28 -14.92 -2.94
C ASN A 153 -7.19 -14.14 -3.69
N SER A 154 -6.78 -14.56 -4.88
CA SER A 154 -5.77 -13.86 -5.68
C SER A 154 -6.35 -12.60 -6.34
N GLU A 155 -5.51 -11.59 -6.55
CA GLU A 155 -5.89 -10.37 -7.27
C GLU A 155 -6.30 -10.67 -8.72
N ALA A 156 -5.57 -11.56 -9.39
CA ALA A 156 -5.82 -11.93 -10.78
C ALA A 156 -7.23 -12.53 -10.97
N TYR A 157 -7.65 -13.42 -10.08
CA TYR A 157 -9.01 -13.95 -10.08
C TYR A 157 -10.03 -12.85 -9.78
N ARG A 158 -9.82 -12.05 -8.73
CA ARG A 158 -10.78 -11.01 -8.32
C ARG A 158 -11.05 -10.03 -9.45
N LYS A 159 -10.02 -9.55 -10.16
CA LYS A 159 -10.19 -8.69 -11.34
C LYS A 159 -11.12 -9.28 -12.41
N ARG A 160 -11.11 -10.60 -12.57
CA ARG A 160 -11.92 -11.32 -13.57
C ARG A 160 -13.27 -11.78 -13.05
N ASN A 161 -13.48 -11.87 -11.73
CA ASN A 161 -14.76 -12.28 -11.13
C ASN A 161 -15.16 -11.39 -9.94
N THR A 162 -15.11 -10.07 -10.12
CA THR A 162 -15.71 -9.14 -9.16
C THR A 162 -17.20 -9.01 -9.47
N SER A 163 -18.03 -9.19 -8.45
CA SER A 163 -19.42 -8.75 -8.48
C SER A 163 -19.56 -7.55 -7.55
N TYR A 164 -20.04 -6.44 -8.08
CA TYR A 164 -20.40 -5.27 -7.29
C TYR A 164 -21.91 -5.32 -7.10
N GLN A 165 -22.36 -5.60 -5.88
CA GLN A 165 -23.75 -5.29 -5.54
C GLN A 165 -23.79 -3.82 -5.11
N PRO A 166 -24.61 -2.98 -5.77
CA PRO A 166 -24.82 -1.63 -5.30
C PRO A 166 -25.35 -1.69 -3.87
N THR A 167 -24.86 -0.78 -3.03
CA THR A 167 -25.36 -0.61 -1.67
C THR A 167 -26.86 -0.41 -1.74
N ARG A 168 -27.64 -1.32 -1.14
CA ARG A 168 -29.09 -1.13 -1.07
C ARG A 168 -29.35 0.02 -0.09
N PRO A 169 -30.00 1.12 -0.50
CA PRO A 169 -30.33 2.19 0.43
C PRO A 169 -31.30 1.62 1.47
N THR A 170 -30.92 1.66 2.73
CA THR A 170 -31.84 1.42 3.85
C THR A 170 -32.60 2.72 4.09
N PRO A 171 -33.92 2.80 3.84
CA PRO A 171 -34.70 3.96 4.20
C PRO A 171 -34.84 3.98 5.73
N ILE A 172 -33.93 4.68 6.41
CA ILE A 172 -34.08 5.00 7.83
C ILE A 172 -34.90 6.30 7.91
N PRO A 173 -36.05 6.32 8.61
CA PRO A 173 -36.83 7.53 8.80
C PRO A 173 -36.12 8.45 9.82
N ILE A 174 -35.12 9.20 9.35
CA ILE A 174 -34.48 10.26 10.13
C ILE A 174 -35.29 11.54 9.91
N GLY A 175 -35.72 12.19 11.00
CA GLY A 175 -36.42 13.49 10.94
C GLY A 175 -37.95 13.44 10.92
N GLU A 176 -38.58 12.38 11.44
CA GLU A 176 -40.04 12.38 11.59
C GLU A 176 -40.52 13.47 12.57
N ARG A 177 -41.40 14.36 12.10
CA ARG A 177 -42.07 15.34 12.95
C ARG A 177 -43.08 14.64 13.85
N ARG A 178 -42.76 14.52 15.14
CA ARG A 178 -43.66 13.98 16.17
C ARG A 178 -43.73 14.94 17.35
N LYS A 179 -44.92 15.09 17.92
CA LYS A 179 -45.10 15.85 19.16
C LYS A 179 -44.36 15.15 20.30
N PRO A 180 -43.52 15.85 21.10
CA PRO A 180 -42.89 15.26 22.28
C PRO A 180 -43.93 14.81 23.31
N ARG A 181 -43.64 13.74 24.06
CA ARG A 181 -44.46 13.25 25.18
C ARG A 181 -43.58 13.21 26.44
N PRO A 182 -43.46 14.33 27.17
CA PRO A 182 -42.46 14.45 28.23
C PRO A 182 -42.79 13.67 29.50
N GLU A 183 -44.07 13.32 29.75
CA GLU A 183 -44.51 12.61 30.97
C GLU A 183 -43.97 13.25 32.27
N GLY A 184 -43.83 14.59 32.29
CA GLY A 184 -43.30 15.35 33.42
C GLY A 184 -41.78 15.32 33.58
N ARG A 185 -41.02 14.79 32.61
CA ARG A 185 -39.55 14.72 32.63
C ARG A 185 -38.92 15.74 31.68
N PRO A 186 -37.95 16.54 32.15
CA PRO A 186 -37.12 17.38 31.27
C PRO A 186 -36.31 16.57 30.25
N GLY A 187 -35.87 17.22 29.17
CA GLY A 187 -35.07 16.64 28.09
C GLY A 187 -35.85 16.41 26.78
N TYR A 188 -37.13 16.77 26.75
CA TYR A 188 -37.99 16.64 25.56
C TYR A 188 -38.15 18.02 24.91
N LEU A 189 -37.43 18.21 23.81
CA LEU A 189 -37.37 19.50 23.13
C LEU A 189 -38.44 19.59 22.02
N ARG A 190 -39.16 20.71 22.00
CA ARG A 190 -39.91 21.17 20.84
C ARG A 190 -39.05 22.13 20.04
N ILE A 191 -38.84 21.80 18.78
CA ILE A 191 -38.01 22.56 17.85
C ILE A 191 -38.90 23.23 16.81
N ASP A 192 -38.99 24.56 16.86
CA ASP A 192 -39.61 25.36 15.82
C ASP A 192 -38.53 26.00 14.96
N THR A 193 -38.74 26.01 13.64
CA THR A 193 -37.82 26.66 12.70
C THR A 193 -38.60 27.62 11.82
N VAL A 194 -38.10 28.85 11.71
CA VAL A 194 -38.67 29.90 10.86
C VAL A 194 -37.57 30.40 9.93
N HIS A 195 -37.87 30.45 8.64
CA HIS A 195 -36.96 31.00 7.64
C HIS A 195 -37.29 32.46 7.37
N GLN A 196 -36.29 33.35 7.42
CA GLN A 196 -36.45 34.79 7.28
C GLN A 196 -36.93 35.23 5.88
N GLY A 197 -36.85 34.33 4.89
CA GLY A 197 -37.17 34.62 3.49
C GLY A 197 -35.92 34.98 2.70
N ASP A 198 -35.98 34.75 1.38
CA ASP A 198 -34.88 35.07 0.48
C ASP A 198 -35.00 36.52 0.01
N ARG A 199 -33.87 37.22 -0.11
CA ARG A 199 -33.83 38.60 -0.63
C ARG A 199 -32.77 38.69 -1.72
N ASP A 200 -33.17 39.21 -2.88
CA ASP A 200 -32.28 39.42 -4.04
C ASP A 200 -31.48 38.16 -4.45
N GLY A 201 -32.10 36.98 -4.31
CA GLY A 201 -31.50 35.68 -4.61
C GLY A 201 -30.54 35.14 -3.54
N ALA A 202 -30.29 35.89 -2.46
CA ALA A 202 -29.56 35.42 -1.30
C ALA A 202 -30.51 34.77 -0.29
N LYS A 203 -30.11 33.60 0.22
CA LYS A 203 -30.92 32.83 1.17
C LYS A 203 -30.94 33.49 2.54
N GLY A 204 -32.13 33.62 3.13
CA GLY A 204 -32.31 34.14 4.49
C GLY A 204 -31.78 33.22 5.58
N LEU A 205 -31.63 33.75 6.79
CA LEU A 205 -31.28 32.94 7.96
C LEU A 205 -32.48 32.09 8.41
N TYR A 206 -32.17 30.96 9.05
CA TYR A 206 -33.12 30.17 9.81
C TYR A 206 -33.02 30.53 11.27
N HIS A 207 -34.11 31.02 11.85
CA HIS A 207 -34.29 31.11 13.30
C HIS A 207 -34.77 29.76 13.82
N ILE A 208 -34.07 29.25 14.83
CA ILE A 208 -34.37 27.98 15.49
C ILE A 208 -34.73 28.31 16.93
N ASN A 209 -35.91 27.88 17.35
CA ASN A 209 -36.34 27.94 18.72
C ASN A 209 -36.40 26.52 19.29
N ALA A 210 -35.65 26.28 20.36
CA ALA A 210 -35.65 25.02 21.09
C ALA A 210 -36.16 25.25 22.51
N VAL A 211 -37.30 24.66 22.83
CA VAL A 211 -37.95 24.79 24.15
C VAL A 211 -38.08 23.41 24.78
N ASP A 212 -37.64 23.28 26.02
CA ASP A 212 -37.94 22.09 26.83
C ASP A 212 -39.39 22.11 27.31
N GLU A 213 -40.13 21.05 27.01
CA GLU A 213 -41.58 21.00 27.24
C GLU A 213 -41.99 20.99 28.73
N VAL A 214 -41.07 20.71 29.66
CA VAL A 214 -41.38 20.67 31.10
C VAL A 214 -40.86 21.90 31.82
N THR A 215 -39.57 22.19 31.66
CA THR A 215 -38.91 23.29 32.33
C THR A 215 -39.21 24.64 31.69
N GLN A 216 -39.75 24.64 30.46
CA GLN A 216 -39.99 25.84 29.65
C GLN A 216 -38.72 26.66 29.40
N TRP A 217 -37.54 26.04 29.57
CA TRP A 217 -36.28 26.69 29.27
C TRP A 217 -36.09 26.76 27.74
N GLU A 218 -35.75 27.95 27.25
CA GLU A 218 -35.76 28.30 25.83
C GLU A 218 -34.37 28.73 25.36
N ILE A 219 -33.96 28.21 24.19
CA ILE A 219 -32.82 28.71 23.42
C ILE A 219 -33.33 29.15 22.05
N VAL A 220 -32.96 30.37 21.67
CA VAL A 220 -33.15 30.88 20.31
C VAL A 220 -31.80 31.05 19.63
N ALA A 221 -31.67 30.50 18.44
CA ALA A 221 -30.46 30.59 17.63
C ALA A 221 -30.80 30.94 16.18
N ALA A 222 -29.78 31.38 15.43
CA ALA A 222 -29.92 31.64 14.00
C ALA A 222 -28.77 30.97 13.24
N THR A 223 -29.09 30.32 12.13
CA THR A 223 -28.09 29.68 11.26
C THR A 223 -28.38 29.95 9.78
N PRO A 224 -27.36 30.13 8.92
CA PRO A 224 -27.57 30.33 7.49
C PRO A 224 -28.19 29.11 6.78
N GLN A 225 -28.02 27.91 7.32
CA GLN A 225 -28.51 26.69 6.69
C GLN A 225 -28.78 25.58 7.71
N ILE A 226 -29.86 24.82 7.50
CA ILE A 226 -30.13 23.61 8.28
C ILE A 226 -29.29 22.45 7.72
N SER A 227 -28.14 22.22 8.32
CA SER A 227 -27.33 21.01 8.12
C SER A 227 -26.47 20.75 9.35
N GLU A 228 -26.01 19.52 9.54
CA GLU A 228 -25.12 19.13 10.65
C GLU A 228 -23.99 20.13 10.88
N ARG A 229 -23.22 20.48 9.84
CA ARG A 229 -22.06 21.39 9.96
C ARG A 229 -22.41 22.78 10.47
N TRP A 230 -23.60 23.28 10.13
CA TRP A 230 -24.06 24.64 10.46
C TRP A 230 -24.81 24.69 11.81
N LEU A 231 -25.13 23.53 12.39
CA LEU A 231 -25.76 23.39 13.72
C LEU A 231 -24.75 23.04 14.82
N ILE A 232 -23.54 22.59 14.49
CA ILE A 232 -22.47 22.34 15.49
C ILE A 232 -22.14 23.53 16.41
N PRO A 233 -22.06 24.79 15.92
CA PRO A 233 -21.70 25.93 16.77
C PRO A 233 -22.90 26.57 17.49
N VAL A 234 -24.11 26.01 17.33
CA VAL A 234 -25.38 26.47 17.90
C VAL A 234 -25.67 25.70 19.18
#